data_AF-A0A7C0XKU2-F1
#
_entry.id   AF-A0A7C0XKU2-F1
#
_cell.length_a   1.000
_cell.length_b   1.000
_cell.length_c   1.000
_cell.angle_alpha   90.00
_cell.angle_beta   90.00
_cell.angle_gamma   90.00
#
_symmetry.space_group_name_H-M   'P 1'
#
loop_
_entity.id
_entity.type
_entity.pdbx_description
1 polymer ?
#
loop_
_entity_poly.entity_id
_entity_poly.type
_entity_poly.pdbx_seq_one_letter_code
_entity_poly.pdbx_strand_id
1 'polypeptide(L)' 'MYIPEMTWEEVKEALREVEVAIVPVGSTEQHGLHLPLQSDT' A
#
# COMPACT_ATOMS: atom_id res chain seq x y z
N MET A 1 -7.04 6.87 -4.42
CA MET A 1 -7.35 5.48 -4.79
C MET A 1 -6.52 4.57 -3.91
N TYR A 2 -7.16 3.63 -3.21
CA TYR A 2 -6.47 2.55 -2.52
C TYR A 2 -6.85 1.25 -3.23
N ILE A 3 -5.92 0.73 -4.03
CA ILE A 3 -6.18 -0.38 -4.97
C ILE A 3 -6.80 -1.61 -4.30
N PRO A 4 -6.42 -2.02 -3.07
CA PRO A 4 -7.02 -3.18 -2.40
C PRO A 4 -8.51 -3.07 -2.09
N GLU A 5 -9.09 -1.86 -2.09
CA GLU A 5 -10.52 -1.63 -1.87
C GLU A 5 -11.33 -1.48 -3.17
N MET A 6 -10.68 -1.57 -4.33
CA MET A 6 -11.32 -1.40 -5.64
C MET A 6 -11.62 -2.75 -6.30
N THR A 7 -12.66 -2.79 -7.13
CA THR A 7 -12.82 -3.90 -8.07
C THR A 7 -11.83 -3.77 -9.23
N TRP A 8 -11.62 -4.87 -9.95
CA TRP A 8 -10.72 -4.85 -11.10
C TRP A 8 -11.24 -3.95 -12.25
N GLU A 9 -12.57 -3.80 -12.39
CA GLU A 9 -13.18 -2.89 -13.36
C GLU A 9 -12.87 -1.42 -13.04
N GLU A 10 -12.94 -1.05 -11.77
CA GLU A 10 -12.61 0.30 -11.30
C GLU A 10 -11.12 0.61 -11.52
N VAL A 11 -10.23 -0.35 -11.26
CA VAL A 11 -8.80 -0.22 -11.56
C VAL A 11 -8.57 -0.05 -13.06
N LYS A 12 -9.28 -0.82 -13.90
CA LYS A 12 -9.18 -0.71 -15.36
C LYS A 12 -9.58 0.68 -15.87
N GLU A 13 -10.61 1.28 -15.28
CA GLU A 13 -11.01 2.65 -15.65
C GLU A 13 -9.96 3.67 -15.18
N ALA A 14 -9.44 3.53 -13.96
CA ALA A 14 -8.43 4.43 -13.41
C ALA A 14 -7.14 4.50 -14.24
N LEU A 15 -6.75 3.39 -14.89
CA LEU A 15 -5.57 3.32 -15.77
C LEU A 15 -5.65 4.23 -17.01
N ARG A 16 -6.81 4.83 -17.31
CA ARG A 16 -6.96 5.82 -18.39
C ARG A 16 -6.39 7.19 -18.03
N GLU A 17 -6.42 7.52 -16.74
CA GLU A 17 -6.03 8.84 -16.20
C GLU A 17 -4.75 8.77 -15.35
N VAL A 18 -4.37 7.57 -14.90
CA VAL A 18 -3.24 7.34 -13.99
C VAL A 18 -2.30 6.29 -14.55
N GLU A 19 -1.01 6.65 -14.64
CA GLU A 19 0.04 5.78 -15.19
C GLU A 19 0.99 5.20 -14.13
N VAL A 20 0.88 5.64 -12.87
CA VAL A 20 1.81 5.29 -11.79
C VAL A 20 1.08 4.64 -10.62
N ALA A 21 1.62 3.51 -10.15
CA ALA A 21 1.21 2.88 -8.89
C ALA A 21 2.30 3.03 -7.83
N ILE A 22 1.90 3.23 -6.58
CA ILE A 22 2.78 3.26 -5.42
C ILE A 22 2.66 1.93 -4.69
N VAL A 23 3.78 1.26 -4.47
CA VAL A 23 3.85 0.03 -3.67
C VAL A 23 4.62 0.36 -2.39
N PRO A 24 3.96 0.48 -1.23
CA PRO A 24 4.67 0.63 0.03
C PRO A 24 5.46 -0.66 0.30
N VAL A 25 6.70 -0.49 0.75
CA VAL A 25 7.58 -1.59 1.14
C VAL A 25 8.06 -1.29 2.55
N GLY A 26 7.70 -2.18 3.47
CA GLY A 26 8.07 -2.11 4.89
C GLY A 26 8.93 -3.28 5.33
N SER A 27 8.99 -3.47 6.65
CA SER A 27 9.73 -4.53 7.34
C SER A 27 8.91 -5.02 8.54
N THR A 28 9.22 -6.24 8.99
CA THR A 28 8.79 -6.72 10.31
C THR A 28 10.04 -6.79 11.19
N GLU A 29 10.28 -5.76 11.99
CA GLU A 29 11.54 -5.61 12.73
C GLU A 29 11.35 -4.99 14.12
N GLN A 30 12.39 -5.05 14.95
CA GLN A 30 12.33 -4.56 16.33
C GLN A 30 12.53 -3.03 16.39
N HIS A 31 11.59 -2.30 17.00
CA HIS A 31 11.61 -0.83 17.11
C HIS A 31 11.79 -0.31 18.55
N GLY A 32 12.32 -1.17 19.44
CA GLY A 32 12.54 -0.88 20.85
C GLY A 32 11.38 -1.37 21.72
N LEU A 33 11.57 -1.33 23.04
CA LEU A 33 10.57 -1.85 24.00
C LEU A 33 9.22 -1.11 23.97
N HIS A 34 9.13 0.00 23.25
CA HIS A 34 8.00 0.92 23.26
C HIS A 34 7.22 0.94 21.92
N LEU A 35 7.71 0.26 20.88
CA LEU A 35 7.08 0.25 19.56
C LEU A 35 6.79 -1.16 19.04
N PRO A 36 5.69 -1.34 18.28
CA PRO A 36 5.37 -2.62 17.65
C PRO A 36 6.36 -3.01 16.55
N LEU A 37 6.36 -4.30 16.21
CA LEU A 37 7.19 -4.84 15.13
C LEU A 37 6.78 -4.36 13.72
N GLN A 38 5.55 -3.89 13.59
CA GLN A 38 4.93 -3.51 12.31
C GLN A 38 4.93 -1.99 12.14
N SER A 39 5.96 -1.31 12.66
CA SER A 39 6.03 0.16 12.56
C SER A 39 6.37 0.63 11.13
N ASP A 40 6.96 -0.23 10.31
CA ASP A 40 7.43 0.10 8.96
C ASP A 40 6.44 -0.22 7.84
N THR A 41 5.28 -0.83 8.16
CA THR A 41 4.26 -1.24 7.17
C THR A 41 3.15 -0.22 7.02
#